data_AF-A0A674MEJ1-F1
#
_entry.id   AF-A0A674MEJ1-F1
#
_cell.length_a   1.000
_cell.length_b   1.000
_cell.length_c   1.000
_cell.angle_alpha   90.00
_cell.angle_beta   90.00
_cell.angle_gamma   90.00
#
_symmetry.space_group_name_H-M   'P 1'
#
loop_
_entity.id
_entity.type
_entity.pdbx_description
1 polymer ?
#
loop_
_entity_poly.entity_id
_entity_poly.type
_entity_poly.pdbx_seq_one_letter_code
_entity_poly.pdbx_strand_id
1 'polypeptide(L)'
;MDITSRCTLGDPNKLPEGVPQPARMPYISDKHPRQTLEVINLLRKHRELCDVVLVVGAKKIYAHRVILSACSPYFRAMFTGELAESRQTEVVIRDIDERAMELLIDFAYTSQVTVEEGNVQTLLPAACLLQLAEIQEACCEFLKRQLDPSNCLGIRVLQHVRLPLLSPKFLVGTVGSDPLIKSDEECRDLVDEAKNYLLLPQERPLMQGPRTRPRKPIRCGEVLFAVGGWCSGDAISSVERYDPQTNEWRMVASMSKRRCGVGVSVLDDLLYAVGGHDGSSYLNSVERYDPKENKWTRVASMSTRRLGVAVAVLGGFLYAVGGSDGTSPLNTVKDSWSRILWSPNSYQLGVVPHIFNRSVNNIDTPFFFFLTLVERYNPQENRWHTVSPMGTRRKHLGCAVYQDMIYSVGGRDDTTELSSAERYNPRTNQWSPVVAMTSRRSGVGLAVVNGQLMAVGGFDGTTYLKTIEVYDPDANTWRLYGGMNYRRLGGGVGVIKMTHCESHIW
;
A
#
# COMPACT_ATOMS: atom_id res chain seq x y z
N MET A 1 7.77 42.55 62.19
CA MET A 1 8.12 41.93 60.90
C MET A 1 8.76 40.61 61.25
N ASP A 2 8.23 39.41 61.05
CA ASP A 2 7.06 38.86 60.34
C ASP A 2 6.62 37.62 61.16
N ILE A 3 5.33 37.31 61.41
CA ILE A 3 4.25 36.84 60.53
C ILE A 3 4.45 35.39 60.00
N THR A 4 3.44 34.57 60.29
CA THR A 4 3.02 33.26 59.72
C THR A 4 3.73 31.97 60.15
N SER A 5 3.11 30.79 60.27
CA SER A 5 1.74 30.30 60.58
C SER A 5 1.72 28.79 60.27
N ARG A 6 1.01 27.98 61.08
CA ARG A 6 0.05 26.90 60.71
C ARG A 6 0.21 25.60 61.50
N CYS A 7 -0.91 25.26 62.15
CA CYS A 7 -1.29 23.97 62.71
C CYS A 7 -1.37 22.87 61.63
N THR A 8 -1.04 21.63 62.01
CA THR A 8 -1.59 20.42 61.37
C THR A 8 -2.06 19.44 62.44
N LEU A 9 -3.25 18.90 62.22
CA LEU A 9 -4.01 17.97 63.06
C LEU A 9 -3.44 16.55 63.01
N GLY A 10 -3.67 15.78 64.08
CA GLY A 10 -3.19 14.41 64.27
C GLY A 10 -3.73 13.39 63.27
N ASP A 11 -2.90 12.36 63.05
CA ASP A 11 -3.12 11.24 62.13
C ASP A 11 -4.14 10.23 62.70
N PRO A 12 -5.25 9.93 61.99
CA PRO A 12 -6.32 9.06 62.46
C PRO A 12 -6.06 7.54 62.36
N ASN A 13 -4.84 7.08 62.04
CA ASN A 13 -4.54 5.65 61.82
C ASN A 13 -3.75 4.91 62.92
N LYS A 14 -3.71 5.41 64.17
CA LYS A 14 -3.17 4.61 65.30
C LYS A 14 -4.20 3.62 65.85
N LEU A 15 -4.12 2.36 65.42
CA LEU A 15 -4.76 1.23 66.11
C LEU A 15 -4.04 0.96 67.45
N PRO A 16 -4.77 0.56 68.51
CA PRO A 16 -4.18 0.28 69.82
C PRO A 16 -3.31 -1.00 69.77
N GLU A 17 -2.09 -0.92 70.33
CA GLU A 17 -1.20 -2.05 70.58
C GLU A 17 -1.82 -3.01 71.61
N GLY A 18 -1.78 -4.32 71.35
CA GLY A 18 -1.88 -5.34 72.41
C GLY A 18 -2.94 -6.43 72.30
N VAL A 19 -3.02 -7.17 71.18
CA VAL A 19 -3.59 -8.53 71.19
C VAL A 19 -2.59 -9.51 70.53
N PRO A 20 -2.10 -10.56 71.22
CA PRO A 20 -1.21 -11.53 70.60
C PRO A 20 -1.95 -12.29 69.50
N GLN A 21 -1.52 -12.15 68.25
CA GLN A 21 -2.00 -13.03 67.18
C GLN A 21 -1.50 -14.46 67.47
N PRO A 22 -2.32 -15.51 67.23
CA PRO A 22 -1.88 -16.90 67.43
C PRO A 22 -0.63 -17.16 66.58
N ALA A 23 0.34 -17.90 67.14
CA ALA A 23 1.58 -18.22 66.44
C ALA A 23 1.26 -18.90 65.09
N ARG A 24 1.52 -18.19 63.99
CA ARG A 24 1.38 -18.71 62.62
C ARG A 24 2.79 -19.00 62.09
N MET A 25 3.04 -20.26 61.74
CA MET A 25 4.28 -20.67 61.06
C MET A 25 3.92 -21.14 59.65
N PRO A 26 4.09 -20.31 58.61
CA PRO A 26 3.94 -20.76 57.23
C PRO A 26 5.06 -21.77 56.91
N TYR A 27 4.71 -22.95 56.38
CA TYR A 27 5.64 -23.94 55.88
C TYR A 27 5.45 -24.12 54.38
N ILE A 28 6.53 -24.00 53.62
CA ILE A 28 6.58 -24.25 52.17
C ILE A 28 7.57 -25.40 51.98
N SER A 29 7.13 -26.48 51.35
CA SER A 29 7.98 -27.65 51.10
C SER A 29 8.58 -27.57 49.70
N ASP A 30 9.91 -27.47 49.61
CA ASP A 30 10.61 -27.54 48.32
C ASP A 30 10.63 -28.97 47.74
N LYS A 31 10.36 -29.98 48.57
CA LYS A 31 10.38 -31.41 48.18
C LYS A 31 9.07 -31.86 47.56
N HIS A 32 7.94 -31.33 48.05
CA HIS A 32 6.61 -31.80 47.66
C HIS A 32 6.33 -31.68 46.15
N PRO A 33 6.63 -30.57 45.45
CA PRO A 33 6.39 -30.47 44.01
C PRO A 33 7.18 -31.49 43.20
N ARG A 34 8.47 -31.67 43.55
CA ARG A 34 9.37 -32.62 42.87
C ARG A 34 8.90 -34.07 43.05
N GLN A 35 8.63 -34.48 44.30
CA GLN A 35 8.17 -35.84 44.58
C GLN A 35 6.82 -36.13 43.91
N THR A 36 5.93 -35.14 43.87
CA THR A 36 4.62 -35.27 43.20
C THR A 36 4.80 -35.48 41.70
N LEU A 37 5.63 -34.68 41.03
CA LEU A 37 5.92 -34.85 39.60
C LEU A 37 6.64 -36.17 39.29
N GLU A 38 7.55 -36.62 40.18
CA GLU A 38 8.22 -37.92 40.05
C GLU A 38 7.21 -39.08 40.04
N VAL A 39 6.23 -39.08 40.96
CA VAL A 39 5.15 -40.08 40.99
C VAL A 39 4.26 -39.98 39.76
N ILE A 40 3.87 -38.77 39.34
CA ILE A 40 3.02 -38.57 38.17
C ILE A 40 3.73 -39.03 36.88
N ASN A 41 5.05 -38.84 36.77
CA ASN A 41 5.83 -39.37 35.66
C ASN A 41 5.87 -40.90 35.66
N LEU A 42 5.95 -41.54 36.84
CA LEU A 42 5.86 -42.99 36.97
C LEU A 42 4.51 -43.51 36.45
N LEU A 43 3.40 -42.88 36.85
CA LEU A 43 2.07 -43.20 36.34
C LEU A 43 1.99 -43.09 34.81
N ARG A 44 2.55 -42.01 34.24
CA ARG A 44 2.64 -41.84 32.77
C ARG A 44 3.39 -43.00 32.12
N LYS A 45 4.54 -43.40 32.66
CA LYS A 45 5.35 -44.51 32.11
C LYS A 45 4.61 -45.85 32.16
N HIS A 46 3.80 -46.09 33.19
CA HIS A 46 2.91 -47.26 33.27
C HIS A 46 1.60 -47.10 32.50
N ARG A 47 1.35 -45.93 31.89
CA ARG A 47 0.11 -45.57 31.17
C ARG A 47 -1.13 -45.60 32.08
N GLU A 48 -0.92 -45.39 33.37
CA GLU A 48 -1.98 -45.30 34.35
C GLU A 48 -2.55 -43.88 34.34
N LEU A 49 -3.88 -43.76 34.39
CA LEU A 49 -4.61 -42.48 34.44
C LEU A 49 -4.35 -41.52 33.27
N CYS A 50 -3.68 -41.97 32.21
CA CYS A 50 -3.47 -41.18 30.99
C CYS A 50 -4.80 -41.01 30.24
N ASP A 51 -5.22 -39.76 30.07
CA ASP A 51 -6.50 -39.34 29.48
C ASP A 51 -6.33 -38.72 28.08
N VAL A 52 -5.11 -38.73 27.55
CA VAL A 52 -4.82 -38.32 26.17
C VAL A 52 -3.62 -39.08 25.58
N VAL A 53 -3.68 -39.34 24.28
CA VAL A 53 -2.57 -39.86 23.48
C VAL A 53 -2.24 -38.85 22.39
N LEU A 54 -1.02 -38.32 22.39
CA LEU A 54 -0.52 -37.47 21.32
C LEU A 54 0.09 -38.33 20.22
N VAL A 55 -0.36 -38.13 18.99
CA VAL A 55 0.15 -38.82 17.80
C VAL A 55 0.99 -37.83 17.01
N VAL A 56 2.30 -38.08 16.94
CA VAL A 56 3.26 -37.25 16.19
C VAL A 56 4.01 -38.16 15.23
N GLY A 57 3.80 -37.97 13.94
CA GLY A 57 4.30 -38.89 12.92
C GLY A 57 3.82 -40.32 13.17
N ALA A 58 4.75 -41.25 13.37
CA ALA A 58 4.47 -42.64 13.69
C ALA A 58 4.39 -42.92 15.21
N LYS A 59 4.75 -41.95 16.05
CA LYS A 59 4.90 -42.14 17.50
C LYS A 59 3.62 -41.78 18.27
N LYS A 60 3.25 -42.66 19.20
CA LYS A 60 2.14 -42.45 20.16
C LYS A 60 2.69 -42.17 21.56
N ILE A 61 2.38 -41.00 22.12
CA ILE A 61 2.85 -40.54 23.43
C ILE A 61 1.65 -40.43 24.37
N TYR A 62 1.65 -41.22 25.44
CA TYR A 62 0.59 -41.21 26.46
C TYR A 62 0.88 -40.11 27.49
N ALA A 63 -0.13 -39.32 27.85
CA ALA A 63 0.02 -38.20 28.76
C ALA A 63 -1.26 -37.90 29.54
N HIS A 64 -1.14 -36.95 30.46
CA HIS A 64 -2.23 -36.43 31.29
C HIS A 64 -2.53 -34.99 30.87
N ARG A 65 -3.76 -34.70 30.44
CA ARG A 65 -4.21 -33.38 29.97
C ARG A 65 -3.91 -32.28 30.97
N VAL A 66 -4.09 -32.56 32.26
CA VAL A 66 -3.84 -31.60 33.34
C VAL A 66 -2.38 -31.16 33.41
N ILE A 67 -1.43 -32.07 33.24
CA ILE A 67 0.01 -31.76 33.29
C ILE A 67 0.41 -30.95 32.07
N LEU A 68 -0.05 -31.36 30.88
CA LEU A 68 0.22 -30.63 29.64
C LEU A 68 -0.38 -29.22 29.67
N SER A 69 -1.60 -29.06 30.17
CA SER A 69 -2.27 -27.76 30.31
C SER A 69 -1.63 -26.85 31.37
N ALA A 70 -1.02 -27.43 32.40
CA ALA A 70 -0.28 -26.68 33.40
C ALA A 70 1.02 -26.11 32.81
N CYS A 71 1.76 -26.93 32.08
CA CYS A 71 3.07 -26.59 31.52
C CYS A 71 2.99 -25.73 30.25
N SER A 72 1.98 -25.93 29.40
CA SER A 72 1.88 -25.29 28.08
C SER A 72 0.55 -24.54 27.91
N PRO A 73 0.60 -23.23 27.62
CA PRO A 73 -0.58 -22.45 27.24
C PRO A 73 -1.28 -22.98 25.98
N TYR A 74 -0.52 -23.57 25.04
CA TYR A 74 -1.07 -24.17 23.83
C TYR A 74 -1.95 -25.38 24.16
N PHE A 75 -1.45 -26.33 24.95
CA PHE A 75 -2.24 -27.49 25.37
C PHE A 75 -3.41 -27.10 26.27
N ARG A 76 -3.24 -26.07 27.11
CA ARG A 76 -4.33 -25.50 27.89
C ARG A 76 -5.46 -25.03 26.98
N ALA A 77 -5.16 -24.18 26.01
CA ALA A 77 -6.16 -23.68 25.06
C ALA A 77 -6.84 -24.83 24.27
N MET A 78 -6.06 -25.85 23.87
CA MET A 78 -6.57 -27.02 23.16
C MET A 78 -7.53 -27.87 23.99
N PHE A 79 -7.18 -28.14 25.26
CA PHE A 79 -7.94 -29.06 26.11
C PHE A 79 -9.07 -28.39 26.89
N THR A 80 -8.99 -27.09 27.16
CA THR A 80 -10.05 -26.34 27.86
C THR A 80 -10.95 -25.52 26.93
N GLY A 81 -10.64 -25.46 25.63
CA GLY A 81 -11.46 -24.77 24.64
C GLY A 81 -12.65 -25.59 24.13
N GLU A 82 -13.50 -24.96 23.31
CA GLU A 82 -14.65 -25.61 22.65
C GLU A 82 -14.27 -26.35 21.35
N LEU A 83 -12.98 -26.52 21.08
CA LEU A 83 -12.47 -27.17 19.88
C LEU A 83 -12.71 -28.69 19.90
N ALA A 84 -12.78 -29.34 18.74
CA ALA A 84 -13.12 -30.77 18.63
C ALA A 84 -12.10 -31.67 19.34
N GLU A 85 -10.83 -31.25 19.35
CA GLU A 85 -9.68 -31.89 19.98
C GLU A 85 -9.82 -31.98 21.50
N SER A 86 -10.58 -31.05 22.12
CA SER A 86 -10.87 -31.09 23.55
C SER A 86 -11.58 -32.37 23.98
N ARG A 87 -12.29 -33.05 23.07
CA ARG A 87 -13.06 -34.28 23.33
C ARG A 87 -12.39 -35.55 22.80
N GLN A 88 -11.25 -35.43 22.13
CA GLN A 88 -10.57 -36.57 21.52
C GLN A 88 -9.62 -37.28 22.50
N THR A 89 -9.66 -38.61 22.52
CA THR A 89 -8.70 -39.42 23.29
C THR A 89 -7.34 -39.53 22.60
N GLU A 90 -7.31 -39.45 21.27
CA GLU A 90 -6.08 -39.37 20.47
C GLU A 90 -6.05 -38.05 19.69
N VAL A 91 -4.99 -37.26 19.85
CA VAL A 91 -4.82 -35.95 19.21
C VAL A 91 -3.59 -35.98 18.31
N VAL A 92 -3.77 -35.67 17.03
CA VAL A 92 -2.68 -35.65 16.04
C VAL A 92 -2.02 -34.28 16.03
N ILE A 93 -0.72 -34.22 16.36
CA ILE A 93 0.08 -33.00 16.24
C ILE A 93 0.96 -33.11 15.00
N ARG A 94 0.81 -32.12 14.11
CA ARG A 94 1.56 -32.02 12.85
C ARG A 94 2.69 -31.01 13.00
N ASP A 95 3.64 -31.07 12.07
CA ASP A 95 4.73 -30.08 11.93
C ASP A 95 5.67 -29.95 13.15
N ILE A 96 5.77 -31.01 13.95
CA ILE A 96 6.73 -31.15 15.05
C ILE A 96 7.52 -32.44 14.87
N ASP A 97 8.83 -32.38 15.08
CA ASP A 97 9.71 -33.55 15.09
C ASP A 97 9.36 -34.51 16.25
N GLU A 98 9.35 -35.82 15.99
CA GLU A 98 8.92 -36.84 16.97
C GLU A 98 9.78 -36.83 18.23
N ARG A 99 11.08 -36.59 18.09
CA ARG A 99 12.03 -36.59 19.21
C ARG A 99 11.97 -35.28 19.99
N ALA A 100 11.78 -34.15 19.29
CA ALA A 100 11.53 -32.86 19.94
C ALA A 100 10.25 -32.91 20.79
N MET A 101 9.15 -33.45 20.27
CA MET A 101 7.92 -33.60 21.05
C MET A 101 8.16 -34.46 22.30
N GLU A 102 8.84 -35.60 22.18
CA GLU A 102 9.12 -36.46 23.33
C GLU A 102 9.91 -35.73 24.42
N LEU A 103 10.95 -34.97 24.05
CA LEU A 103 11.74 -34.17 25.00
C LEU A 103 10.90 -33.11 25.71
N LEU A 104 10.00 -32.42 25.00
CA LEU A 104 9.13 -31.40 25.57
C LEU A 104 8.08 -31.99 26.51
N ILE A 105 7.52 -33.16 26.16
CA ILE A 105 6.59 -33.88 27.04
C ILE A 105 7.35 -34.41 28.25
N ASP A 106 8.54 -34.99 28.08
CA ASP A 106 9.36 -35.45 29.20
C ASP A 106 9.70 -34.31 30.16
N PHE A 107 10.06 -33.13 29.64
CA PHE A 107 10.26 -31.92 30.44
C PHE A 107 9.03 -31.57 31.29
N ALA A 108 7.82 -31.69 30.75
CA ALA A 108 6.59 -31.40 31.50
C ALA A 108 6.42 -32.29 32.76
N TYR A 109 7.08 -33.46 32.80
CA TYR A 109 7.03 -34.40 33.92
C TYR A 109 8.32 -34.45 34.75
N THR A 110 9.47 -34.06 34.20
CA THR A 110 10.78 -34.14 34.87
C THR A 110 11.35 -32.79 35.26
N SER A 111 10.84 -31.70 34.69
CA SER A 111 11.41 -30.34 34.76
C SER A 111 12.87 -30.28 34.28
N GLN A 112 13.28 -31.21 33.41
CA GLN A 112 14.64 -31.31 32.89
C GLN A 112 14.63 -31.50 31.37
N VAL A 113 15.47 -30.73 30.69
CA VAL A 113 15.71 -30.85 29.24
C VAL A 113 17.18 -30.57 28.96
N THR A 114 17.78 -31.35 28.07
CA THR A 114 19.17 -31.16 27.63
C THR A 114 19.17 -30.56 26.23
N VAL A 115 19.71 -29.35 26.10
CA VAL A 115 19.86 -28.66 24.80
C VAL A 115 21.25 -28.94 24.25
N GLU A 116 21.32 -29.45 23.03
CA GLU A 116 22.54 -29.86 22.35
C GLU A 116 22.52 -29.38 20.88
N GLU A 117 23.67 -29.34 20.22
CA GLU A 117 23.76 -28.92 18.80
C GLU A 117 22.87 -29.76 17.88
N GLY A 118 22.79 -31.07 18.13
CA GLY A 118 22.00 -32.00 17.32
C GLY A 118 20.48 -31.90 17.51
N ASN A 119 19.99 -31.21 18.55
CA ASN A 119 18.57 -31.14 18.86
C ASN A 119 17.99 -29.71 18.86
N VAL A 120 18.82 -28.67 19.04
CA VAL A 120 18.34 -27.29 19.22
C VAL A 120 17.55 -26.78 18.00
N GLN A 121 17.89 -27.23 16.79
CA GLN A 121 17.21 -26.84 15.55
C GLN A 121 15.75 -27.31 15.48
N THR A 122 15.44 -28.49 16.03
CA THR A 122 14.07 -29.02 16.06
C THR A 122 13.35 -28.70 17.36
N LEU A 123 14.10 -28.58 18.47
CA LEU A 123 13.57 -28.30 19.80
C LEU A 123 13.05 -26.86 19.93
N LEU A 124 13.78 -25.86 19.40
CA LEU A 124 13.39 -24.45 19.52
C LEU A 124 12.06 -24.13 18.80
N PRO A 125 11.85 -24.50 17.53
CA PRO A 125 10.57 -24.27 16.86
C PRO A 125 9.41 -24.98 17.55
N ALA A 126 9.64 -26.21 18.04
CA ALA A 126 8.64 -26.97 18.77
C ALA A 126 8.26 -26.31 20.10
N ALA A 127 9.26 -25.80 20.86
CA ALA A 127 9.03 -25.05 22.10
C ALA A 127 8.26 -23.74 21.83
N CYS A 128 8.57 -23.04 20.74
CA CYS A 128 7.81 -21.84 20.33
C CYS A 128 6.35 -22.17 20.01
N LEU A 129 6.11 -23.22 19.22
CA LEU A 129 4.76 -23.63 18.82
C LEU A 129 3.92 -24.06 20.02
N LEU A 130 4.51 -24.85 20.92
CA LEU A 130 3.86 -25.30 22.15
C LEU A 130 3.90 -24.26 23.28
N GLN A 131 4.44 -23.06 23.02
CA GLN A 131 4.50 -21.93 23.96
C GLN A 131 5.21 -22.25 25.29
N LEU A 132 6.32 -23.00 25.23
CA LEU A 132 7.16 -23.36 26.36
C LEU A 132 8.32 -22.35 26.51
N ALA A 133 8.04 -21.23 27.19
CA ALA A 133 8.95 -20.08 27.28
C ALA A 133 10.32 -20.42 27.91
N GLU A 134 10.35 -21.20 29.00
CA GLU A 134 11.61 -21.57 29.68
C GLU A 134 12.57 -22.33 28.75
N ILE A 135 12.03 -23.24 27.92
CA ILE A 135 12.82 -24.03 26.97
C ILE A 135 13.25 -23.16 25.79
N GLN A 136 12.39 -22.25 25.32
CA GLN A 136 12.74 -21.27 24.30
C GLN A 136 13.92 -20.41 24.74
N GLU A 137 13.89 -19.90 25.97
CA GLU A 137 14.97 -19.10 26.55
C GLU A 137 16.27 -19.91 26.65
N ALA A 138 16.21 -21.14 27.17
CA ALA A 138 17.37 -22.03 27.25
C ALA A 138 17.97 -22.34 25.88
N CYS A 139 17.14 -22.61 24.87
CA CYS A 139 17.59 -22.82 23.49
C CYS A 139 18.23 -21.57 22.90
N CYS A 140 17.64 -20.39 23.13
CA CYS A 140 18.20 -19.13 22.67
C CYS A 140 19.53 -18.80 23.35
N GLU A 141 19.67 -19.08 24.65
CA GLU A 141 20.92 -18.90 25.37
C GLU A 141 22.01 -19.86 24.87
N PHE A 142 21.66 -21.13 24.63
CA PHE A 142 22.56 -22.11 24.03
C PHE A 142 23.09 -21.63 22.67
N LEU A 143 22.18 -21.19 21.77
CA LEU A 143 22.55 -20.66 20.46
C LEU A 143 23.44 -19.41 20.57
N LYS A 144 23.18 -18.52 21.53
CA LYS A 144 24.01 -17.34 21.81
C LYS A 144 25.42 -17.69 22.25
N ARG A 145 25.60 -18.74 23.05
CA ARG A 145 26.93 -19.18 23.51
C ARG A 145 27.75 -19.87 22.41
N GLN A 146 27.08 -20.48 21.44
CA GLN A 146 27.71 -21.14 20.29
C GLN A 146 27.87 -20.22 19.07
N LEU A 147 27.47 -18.95 19.16
CA LEU A 147 27.66 -17.96 18.10
C LEU A 147 29.12 -17.48 18.09
N ASP A 148 29.86 -17.86 17.05
CA ASP A 148 31.25 -17.50 16.79
C ASP A 148 31.36 -16.72 15.47
N PRO A 149 32.27 -15.75 15.33
CA PRO A 149 32.51 -15.04 14.07
C PRO A 149 32.66 -15.96 12.84
N SER A 150 33.25 -17.15 13.02
CA SER A 150 33.46 -18.14 11.96
C SER A 150 32.22 -18.95 11.57
N ASN A 151 31.20 -19.04 12.44
CA ASN A 151 29.99 -19.82 12.20
C ASN A 151 28.72 -18.97 12.03
N CYS A 152 28.79 -17.67 12.29
CA CYS A 152 27.68 -16.77 12.10
C CYS A 152 27.60 -16.30 10.63
N LEU A 153 26.67 -16.91 9.88
CA LEU A 153 26.21 -16.37 8.59
C LEU A 153 25.81 -14.88 8.69
N GLY A 154 25.47 -14.40 9.88
CA GLY A 154 25.10 -13.02 10.20
C GLY A 154 26.20 -11.96 10.03
N ILE A 155 27.49 -12.28 10.18
CA ILE A 155 28.57 -11.30 9.93
C ILE A 155 28.64 -10.93 8.44
N ARG A 156 28.53 -11.92 7.56
CA ARG A 156 28.40 -11.66 6.11
C ARG A 156 27.09 -10.98 5.75
N VAL A 157 26.05 -11.02 6.60
CA VAL A 157 24.82 -10.24 6.39
C VAL A 157 25.04 -8.77 6.72
N LEU A 158 25.98 -8.42 7.60
CA LEU A 158 26.27 -7.04 7.98
C LEU A 158 26.70 -6.18 6.78
N GLN A 159 27.38 -6.76 5.79
CA GLN A 159 27.74 -6.07 4.53
C GLN A 159 26.51 -5.63 3.71
N HIS A 160 25.34 -6.22 3.97
CA HIS A 160 24.05 -5.86 3.37
C HIS A 160 23.21 -4.91 4.24
N VAL A 161 23.66 -4.64 5.47
CA VAL A 161 23.06 -3.65 6.36
C VAL A 161 23.57 -2.25 5.99
N ARG A 162 22.64 -1.29 5.89
CA ARG A 162 22.93 0.10 5.54
C ARG A 162 23.37 0.91 6.76
N LEU A 163 24.49 0.52 7.36
CA LEU A 163 25.07 1.18 8.54
C LEU A 163 25.19 2.72 8.41
N PRO A 164 25.57 3.30 7.25
CA PRO A 164 25.66 4.76 7.09
C PRO A 164 24.35 5.54 7.27
N LEU A 165 23.22 4.85 7.29
CA LEU A 165 21.88 5.43 7.47
C LEU A 165 21.33 5.25 8.88
N LEU A 166 22.06 4.57 9.76
CA LEU A 166 21.70 4.43 11.17
C LEU A 166 22.07 5.69 11.94
N SER A 167 21.42 5.91 13.09
CA SER A 167 21.78 7.03 13.94
C SER A 167 23.21 6.89 14.48
N PRO A 168 23.98 7.98 14.64
CA PRO A 168 25.33 7.94 15.20
C PRO A 168 25.36 7.26 16.59
N LYS A 169 24.32 7.50 17.41
CA LYS A 169 24.18 6.93 18.75
C LYS A 169 24.08 5.41 18.72
N PHE A 170 23.28 4.85 17.81
CA PHE A 170 23.11 3.40 17.67
C PHE A 170 24.37 2.74 17.05
N LEU A 171 24.95 3.41 16.05
CA LEU A 171 26.15 2.90 15.38
C LEU A 171 27.34 2.78 16.35
N VAL A 172 27.59 3.82 17.17
CA VAL A 172 28.71 3.81 18.12
C VAL A 172 28.36 3.04 19.40
N GLY A 173 27.15 3.23 19.93
CA GLY A 173 26.75 2.69 21.22
C GLY A 173 26.37 1.21 21.21
N THR A 174 25.92 0.69 20.06
CA THR A 174 25.43 -0.69 19.94
C THR A 174 26.23 -1.49 18.93
N VAL A 175 26.34 -1.03 17.68
CA VAL A 175 27.00 -1.82 16.62
C VAL A 175 28.51 -1.89 16.84
N GLY A 176 29.17 -0.75 17.02
CA GLY A 176 30.62 -0.69 17.21
C GLY A 176 31.10 -1.16 18.58
N SER A 177 30.21 -1.32 19.57
CA SER A 177 30.56 -1.80 20.90
C SER A 177 30.50 -3.33 21.01
N ASP A 178 29.80 -4.00 20.09
CA ASP A 178 29.54 -5.44 20.08
C ASP A 178 30.85 -6.25 19.93
N PRO A 179 31.08 -7.29 20.78
CA PRO A 179 32.27 -8.13 20.73
C PRO A 179 32.48 -8.86 19.40
N LEU A 180 31.41 -9.26 18.70
CA LEU A 180 31.50 -9.95 17.39
C LEU A 180 31.98 -8.99 16.29
N ILE A 181 31.58 -7.71 16.37
CA ILE A 181 32.01 -6.67 15.43
C ILE A 181 33.46 -6.27 15.68
N LYS A 182 33.89 -6.22 16.95
CA LYS A 182 35.27 -5.87 17.31
C LYS A 182 36.29 -6.96 16.98
N SER A 183 35.85 -8.21 16.97
CA SER A 183 36.72 -9.37 16.72
C SER A 183 36.95 -9.65 15.24
N ASP A 184 36.10 -9.13 14.35
CA ASP A 184 36.19 -9.31 12.89
C ASP A 184 36.74 -8.06 12.18
N GLU A 185 37.62 -8.24 11.19
CA GLU A 185 38.23 -7.13 10.45
C GLU A 185 37.28 -6.50 9.43
N GLU A 186 36.53 -7.31 8.66
CA GLU A 186 35.58 -6.81 7.66
C GLU A 186 34.44 -6.01 8.30
N CYS A 187 33.97 -6.44 9.47
CA CYS A 187 32.94 -5.73 10.24
C CYS A 187 33.41 -4.36 10.73
N ARG A 188 34.68 -4.24 11.16
CA ARG A 188 35.26 -2.96 11.59
C ARG A 188 35.31 -1.99 10.42
N ASP A 189 35.73 -2.45 9.24
CA ASP A 189 35.76 -1.64 8.02
C ASP A 189 34.38 -1.11 7.63
N LEU A 190 33.33 -1.94 7.74
CA LEU A 190 31.94 -1.54 7.47
C LEU A 190 31.44 -0.47 8.45
N VAL A 191 31.80 -0.57 9.72
CA VAL A 191 31.45 0.43 10.74
C VAL A 191 32.20 1.73 10.51
N ASP A 192 33.46 1.66 10.09
CA ASP A 192 34.27 2.84 9.80
C ASP A 192 33.83 3.54 8.50
N GLU A 193 33.41 2.81 7.46
CA GLU A 193 32.71 3.35 6.28
C GLU A 193 31.50 4.21 6.71
N ALA A 194 30.68 3.67 7.62
CA ALA A 194 29.48 4.34 8.12
C ALA A 194 29.79 5.56 8.99
N LYS A 195 30.82 5.50 9.84
CA LYS A 195 31.28 6.66 10.62
C LYS A 195 31.78 7.77 9.69
N ASN A 196 32.61 7.45 8.69
CA ASN A 196 33.13 8.44 7.75
C ASN A 196 31.99 9.15 6.99
N TYR A 197 30.98 8.40 6.54
CA TYR A 197 29.81 8.97 5.86
C TYR A 197 29.00 9.95 6.74
N LEU A 198 28.95 9.69 8.06
CA LEU A 198 28.27 10.56 9.02
C LEU A 198 29.12 11.77 9.39
N LEU A 199 30.44 11.60 9.53
CA LEU A 199 31.41 12.63 9.94
C LEU A 199 31.76 13.62 8.81
N LEU A 200 31.63 13.22 7.53
CA LEU A 200 32.00 14.04 6.37
C LEU A 200 30.78 14.36 5.47
N PRO A 201 29.85 15.25 5.88
CA PRO A 201 28.65 15.56 5.11
C PRO A 201 28.92 16.13 3.71
N GLN A 202 30.01 16.88 3.56
CA GLN A 202 30.38 17.54 2.30
C GLN A 202 30.89 16.56 1.25
N GLU A 203 31.42 15.40 1.67
CA GLU A 203 31.99 14.38 0.77
C GLU A 203 31.00 13.25 0.43
N ARG A 204 29.78 13.27 1.01
CA ARG A 204 28.73 12.30 0.71
C ARG A 204 28.43 12.10 -0.78
N PRO A 205 28.51 13.12 -1.68
CA PRO A 205 28.35 12.91 -3.11
C PRO A 205 29.38 11.94 -3.72
N LEU A 206 30.57 11.85 -3.12
CA LEU A 206 31.68 11.00 -3.56
C LEU A 206 31.63 9.60 -2.90
N MET A 207 30.95 9.47 -1.75
CA MET A 207 30.81 8.21 -0.99
C MET A 207 29.56 7.41 -1.36
N GLN A 208 29.11 7.49 -2.62
CA GLN A 208 27.86 6.86 -3.05
C GLN A 208 28.04 5.36 -3.30
N GLY A 209 27.23 4.54 -2.62
CA GLY A 209 27.28 3.09 -2.71
C GLY A 209 25.95 2.42 -2.28
N PRO A 210 25.86 1.08 -2.40
CA PRO A 210 24.64 0.33 -2.05
C PRO A 210 24.19 0.54 -0.59
N ARG A 211 25.16 0.78 0.31
CA ARG A 211 24.97 0.98 1.75
C ARG A 211 24.65 2.41 2.16
N THR A 212 25.13 3.41 1.42
CA THR A 212 24.90 4.84 1.71
C THR A 212 23.61 5.39 1.09
N ARG A 213 22.93 4.58 0.27
CA ARG A 213 21.63 4.92 -0.34
C ARG A 213 20.46 4.41 0.49
N PRO A 214 19.52 5.26 0.93
CA PRO A 214 18.29 4.83 1.58
C PRO A 214 17.55 3.77 0.78
N ARG A 215 17.04 2.74 1.50
CA ARG A 215 16.07 1.83 0.92
C ARG A 215 14.85 2.68 0.57
N LYS A 216 14.61 2.92 -0.72
CA LYS A 216 13.32 3.43 -1.15
C LYS A 216 12.30 2.39 -0.69
N PRO A 217 11.29 2.74 0.12
CA PRO A 217 10.25 1.78 0.44
C PRO A 217 9.68 1.30 -0.88
N ILE A 218 9.58 -0.01 -1.06
CA ILE A 218 8.76 -0.59 -2.13
C ILE A 218 7.32 -0.29 -1.71
N ARG A 219 6.89 0.96 -1.88
CA ARG A 219 5.49 1.20 -2.13
C ARG A 219 5.27 0.52 -3.47
N CYS A 220 4.54 -0.59 -3.42
CA CYS A 220 3.60 -0.97 -4.46
C CYS A 220 3.10 0.30 -5.15
N GLY A 221 3.79 0.67 -6.24
CA GLY A 221 3.73 2.00 -6.81
C GLY A 221 2.46 2.17 -7.60
N GLU A 222 1.95 3.39 -7.66
CA GLU A 222 1.01 3.74 -8.71
C GLU A 222 1.76 3.80 -10.03
N VAL A 223 1.21 3.16 -11.05
CA VAL A 223 1.65 3.32 -12.44
C VAL A 223 0.57 4.05 -13.23
N LEU A 224 0.99 4.80 -14.24
CA LEU A 224 0.08 5.55 -15.10
C LEU A 224 0.00 4.93 -16.48
N PHE A 225 -1.19 4.85 -17.03
CA PHE A 225 -1.43 4.37 -18.39
C PHE A 225 -1.91 5.53 -19.26
N ALA A 226 -1.28 5.69 -20.43
CA ALA A 226 -1.74 6.58 -21.50
C ALA A 226 -2.39 5.72 -22.60
N VAL A 227 -3.68 5.94 -22.84
CA VAL A 227 -4.53 5.06 -23.63
C VAL A 227 -5.05 5.79 -24.87
N GLY A 228 -4.73 5.24 -26.04
CA GLY A 228 -5.25 5.73 -27.32
C GLY A 228 -4.90 7.19 -27.61
N GLY A 229 -5.82 7.92 -28.23
CA GLY A 229 -5.66 9.31 -28.65
C GLY A 229 -5.63 9.46 -30.17
N TRP A 230 -5.16 10.62 -30.62
CA TRP A 230 -5.04 11.01 -32.02
C TRP A 230 -3.64 11.56 -32.29
N CYS A 231 -3.05 11.17 -33.42
CA CYS A 231 -1.82 11.76 -33.93
C CYS A 231 -1.84 11.77 -35.45
N SER A 232 -1.51 12.91 -36.05
CA SER A 232 -1.25 13.04 -37.49
C SER A 232 -2.34 12.50 -38.43
N GLY A 233 -3.61 12.56 -38.02
CA GLY A 233 -4.74 12.12 -38.84
C GLY A 233 -5.30 10.74 -38.48
N ASP A 234 -4.65 10.01 -37.58
CA ASP A 234 -5.06 8.66 -37.19
C ASP A 234 -5.43 8.57 -35.70
N ALA A 235 -6.50 7.81 -35.42
CA ALA A 235 -6.82 7.35 -34.08
C ALA A 235 -5.83 6.26 -33.63
N ILE A 236 -5.50 6.21 -32.34
CA ILE A 236 -4.47 5.33 -31.80
C ILE A 236 -5.12 4.22 -30.97
N SER A 237 -4.65 2.98 -31.13
CA SER A 237 -5.01 1.84 -30.26
C SER A 237 -3.92 1.49 -29.24
N SER A 238 -2.69 1.95 -29.47
CA SER A 238 -1.56 1.64 -28.59
C SER A 238 -1.73 2.25 -27.20
N VAL A 239 -1.13 1.59 -26.22
CA VAL A 239 -1.21 1.97 -24.81
C VAL A 239 0.20 1.91 -24.22
N GLU A 240 0.50 2.86 -23.35
CA GLU A 240 1.83 2.98 -22.73
C GLU A 240 1.68 3.07 -21.22
N ARG A 241 2.55 2.37 -20.49
CA ARG A 241 2.64 2.40 -19.04
C ARG A 241 3.85 3.23 -18.62
N TYR A 242 3.63 4.23 -17.79
CA TYR A 242 4.66 4.99 -17.09
C TYR A 242 4.91 4.37 -15.72
N ASP A 243 6.18 4.07 -15.45
CA ASP A 243 6.65 3.67 -14.13
C ASP A 243 7.40 4.86 -13.47
N PRO A 244 6.83 5.47 -12.42
CA PRO A 244 7.46 6.60 -11.73
C PRO A 244 8.76 6.22 -11.00
N GLN A 245 9.00 4.93 -10.71
CA GLN A 245 10.21 4.48 -10.02
C GLN A 245 11.42 4.50 -10.95
N THR A 246 11.23 4.09 -12.21
CA THR A 246 12.27 4.06 -13.25
C THR A 246 12.25 5.31 -14.12
N ASN A 247 11.15 6.08 -14.09
CA ASN A 247 10.88 7.20 -14.99
C ASN A 247 10.87 6.78 -16.47
N GLU A 248 10.35 5.59 -16.76
CA GLU A 248 10.29 5.02 -18.10
C GLU A 248 8.86 4.83 -18.59
N TRP A 249 8.66 5.00 -19.90
CA TRP A 249 7.43 4.66 -20.61
C TRP A 249 7.63 3.38 -21.39
N ARG A 250 6.80 2.36 -21.15
CA ARG A 250 6.83 1.07 -21.85
C ARG A 250 5.54 0.81 -22.59
N MET A 251 5.65 0.24 -23.78
CA MET A 251 4.47 -0.22 -24.52
C MET A 251 3.84 -1.41 -23.81
N VAL A 252 2.51 -1.41 -23.69
CA VAL A 252 1.73 -2.57 -23.23
C VAL A 252 0.77 -3.02 -24.34
N ALA A 253 -0.03 -4.06 -24.08
CA ALA A 253 -0.97 -4.57 -25.08
C ALA A 253 -1.87 -3.45 -25.60
N SER A 254 -2.03 -3.43 -26.93
CA SER A 254 -2.87 -2.45 -27.61
C SER A 254 -4.33 -2.83 -27.49
N MET A 255 -5.20 -1.82 -27.48
CA MET A 255 -6.64 -2.00 -27.57
C MET A 255 -7.03 -2.70 -28.88
N SER A 256 -8.16 -3.39 -28.86
CA SER A 256 -8.76 -4.02 -30.04
C SER A 256 -9.28 -3.01 -31.07
N LYS A 257 -9.63 -1.81 -30.60
CA LYS A 257 -10.07 -0.69 -31.44
C LYS A 257 -9.16 0.52 -31.26
N ARG A 258 -8.96 1.27 -32.33
CA ARG A 258 -8.39 2.62 -32.27
C ARG A 258 -9.42 3.54 -31.60
N ARG A 259 -8.98 4.43 -30.70
CA ARG A 259 -9.91 5.32 -29.98
C ARG A 259 -9.28 6.68 -29.73
N CYS A 260 -9.83 7.74 -30.33
CA CYS A 260 -9.60 9.12 -29.89
C CYS A 260 -10.82 9.66 -29.14
N GLY A 261 -10.60 10.61 -28.22
CA GLY A 261 -11.66 11.11 -27.33
C GLY A 261 -12.27 10.02 -26.47
N VAL A 262 -11.45 9.03 -26.09
CA VAL A 262 -11.82 7.88 -25.28
C VAL A 262 -11.92 8.28 -23.81
N GLY A 263 -12.97 7.81 -23.13
CA GLY A 263 -13.07 7.95 -21.68
C GLY A 263 -12.35 6.81 -20.99
N VAL A 264 -11.51 7.13 -19.99
CA VAL A 264 -10.67 6.16 -19.29
C VAL A 264 -10.79 6.33 -17.79
N SER A 265 -10.96 5.23 -17.07
CA SER A 265 -11.03 5.19 -15.60
C SER A 265 -10.69 3.78 -15.12
N VAL A 266 -10.41 3.63 -13.82
CA VAL A 266 -10.00 2.36 -13.22
C VAL A 266 -11.05 1.93 -12.21
N LEU A 267 -11.57 0.71 -12.38
CA LEU A 267 -12.52 0.07 -11.47
C LEU A 267 -11.98 -1.33 -11.13
N ASP A 268 -11.91 -1.65 -9.84
CA ASP A 268 -11.42 -2.94 -9.32
C ASP A 268 -10.06 -3.34 -9.91
N ASP A 269 -9.10 -2.40 -9.91
CA ASP A 269 -7.74 -2.54 -10.46
C ASP A 269 -7.65 -2.84 -11.97
N LEU A 270 -8.77 -2.73 -12.69
CA LEU A 270 -8.85 -2.89 -14.14
C LEU A 270 -9.08 -1.54 -14.83
N LEU A 271 -8.38 -1.34 -15.95
CA LEU A 271 -8.46 -0.10 -16.72
C LEU A 271 -9.54 -0.22 -17.79
N TYR A 272 -10.50 0.70 -17.83
CA TYR A 272 -11.60 0.68 -18.80
C TYR A 272 -11.40 1.76 -19.87
N ALA A 273 -11.61 1.39 -21.13
CA ALA A 273 -11.64 2.28 -22.28
C ALA A 273 -13.06 2.32 -22.87
N VAL A 274 -13.73 3.46 -22.74
CA VAL A 274 -15.16 3.64 -23.00
C VAL A 274 -15.35 4.57 -24.19
N GLY A 275 -16.07 4.11 -25.21
CA GLY A 275 -16.46 4.95 -26.36
C GLY A 275 -15.28 5.47 -27.19
N GLY A 276 -15.38 6.70 -27.67
CA GLY A 276 -14.41 7.34 -28.57
C GLY A 276 -14.76 7.21 -30.05
N HIS A 277 -13.81 7.54 -30.90
CA HIS A 277 -13.92 7.43 -32.36
C HIS A 277 -12.70 6.68 -32.93
N ASP A 278 -12.94 5.72 -33.84
CA ASP A 278 -11.89 4.84 -34.39
C ASP A 278 -11.23 5.35 -35.68
N GLY A 279 -11.56 6.58 -36.08
CA GLY A 279 -11.16 7.19 -37.36
C GLY A 279 -12.26 7.12 -38.41
N SER A 280 -13.22 6.21 -38.25
CA SER A 280 -14.34 6.05 -39.19
C SER A 280 -15.71 6.10 -38.52
N SER A 281 -15.82 5.66 -37.27
CA SER A 281 -17.10 5.53 -36.57
C SER A 281 -16.99 5.92 -35.11
N TYR A 282 -18.07 6.53 -34.62
CA TYR A 282 -18.31 6.76 -33.20
C TYR A 282 -18.62 5.44 -32.50
N LEU A 283 -17.99 5.20 -31.34
CA LEU A 283 -18.05 3.92 -30.64
C LEU A 283 -18.98 3.98 -29.42
N ASN A 284 -19.73 2.91 -29.21
CA ASN A 284 -20.38 2.59 -27.93
C ASN A 284 -19.70 1.40 -27.23
N SER A 285 -18.71 0.76 -27.88
CA SER A 285 -17.99 -0.39 -27.34
C SER A 285 -17.15 0.01 -26.14
N VAL A 286 -17.00 -0.92 -25.21
CA VAL A 286 -16.14 -0.79 -24.03
C VAL A 286 -15.22 -2.00 -23.98
N GLU A 287 -13.96 -1.74 -23.66
CA GLU A 287 -12.96 -2.79 -23.40
C GLU A 287 -12.27 -2.50 -22.07
N ARG A 288 -11.89 -3.55 -21.35
CA ARG A 288 -11.15 -3.48 -20.09
C ARG A 288 -9.79 -4.13 -20.25
N TYR A 289 -8.79 -3.60 -19.57
CA TYR A 289 -7.43 -4.11 -19.55
C TYR A 289 -7.10 -4.67 -18.18
N ASP A 290 -6.57 -5.89 -18.18
CA ASP A 290 -5.99 -6.52 -17.01
C ASP A 290 -4.46 -6.33 -17.05
N PRO A 291 -3.88 -5.56 -16.10
CA PRO A 291 -2.44 -5.37 -16.01
C PRO A 291 -1.66 -6.65 -15.71
N LYS A 292 -2.27 -7.63 -15.04
CA LYS A 292 -1.64 -8.90 -14.67
C LYS A 292 -1.49 -9.81 -15.88
N GLU A 293 -2.51 -9.83 -16.75
CA GLU A 293 -2.48 -10.61 -17.99
C GLU A 293 -1.90 -9.84 -19.19
N ASN A 294 -1.67 -8.53 -19.05
CA ASN A 294 -1.33 -7.62 -20.15
C ASN A 294 -2.29 -7.82 -21.34
N LYS A 295 -3.60 -7.80 -21.06
CA LYS A 295 -4.62 -8.18 -22.06
C LYS A 295 -5.87 -7.31 -21.99
N TRP A 296 -6.35 -6.92 -23.17
CA TRP A 296 -7.65 -6.27 -23.35
C TRP A 296 -8.76 -7.30 -23.59
N THR A 297 -9.90 -7.11 -22.92
CA THR A 297 -11.10 -7.92 -23.09
C THR A 297 -12.30 -7.01 -23.32
N ARG A 298 -13.14 -7.34 -24.31
CA ARG A 298 -14.39 -6.62 -24.57
C ARG A 298 -15.39 -6.86 -23.46
N VAL A 299 -16.11 -5.81 -23.04
CA VAL A 299 -17.20 -5.89 -22.07
C VAL A 299 -18.51 -5.37 -22.67
N ALA A 300 -19.57 -5.34 -21.85
CA ALA A 300 -20.87 -4.81 -22.25
C ALA A 300 -20.73 -3.42 -22.88
N SER A 301 -21.40 -3.21 -24.02
CA SER A 301 -21.37 -1.94 -24.74
C SER A 301 -22.41 -0.97 -24.18
N MET A 302 -22.15 0.34 -24.30
CA MET A 302 -23.12 1.37 -23.94
C MET A 302 -24.34 1.33 -24.87
N SER A 303 -25.49 1.80 -24.36
CA SER A 303 -26.70 1.97 -25.17
C SER A 303 -26.55 3.00 -26.30
N THR A 304 -25.65 3.98 -26.12
CA THR A 304 -25.40 5.06 -27.07
C THR A 304 -23.92 5.21 -27.36
N ARG A 305 -23.58 5.62 -28.58
CA ARG A 305 -22.20 5.97 -28.98
C ARG A 305 -21.79 7.26 -28.28
N ARG A 306 -20.54 7.36 -27.81
CA ARG A 306 -20.06 8.57 -27.11
C ARG A 306 -18.63 8.90 -27.48
N LEU A 307 -18.41 10.04 -28.14
CA LEU A 307 -17.10 10.68 -28.32
C LEU A 307 -16.91 11.79 -27.30
N GLY A 308 -15.70 11.91 -26.71
CA GLY A 308 -15.41 12.92 -25.69
C GLY A 308 -16.16 12.65 -24.39
N VAL A 309 -16.33 11.36 -24.07
CA VAL A 309 -17.08 10.92 -22.88
C VAL A 309 -16.22 11.06 -21.63
N ALA A 310 -16.80 11.62 -20.57
CA ALA A 310 -16.19 11.57 -19.24
C ALA A 310 -16.47 10.22 -18.60
N VAL A 311 -15.47 9.63 -17.97
CA VAL A 311 -15.65 8.39 -17.22
C VAL A 311 -15.12 8.56 -15.80
N ALA A 312 -15.91 8.15 -14.82
CA ALA A 312 -15.55 8.20 -13.41
C ALA A 312 -16.03 6.95 -12.68
N VAL A 313 -15.36 6.61 -11.58
CA VAL A 313 -15.83 5.58 -10.64
C VAL A 313 -16.41 6.23 -9.39
N LEU A 314 -17.62 5.83 -9.04
CA LEU A 314 -18.31 6.31 -7.84
C LEU A 314 -19.15 5.19 -7.21
N GLY A 315 -18.86 4.86 -5.95
CA GLY A 315 -19.61 3.81 -5.24
C GLY A 315 -19.52 2.43 -5.88
N GLY A 316 -18.38 2.09 -6.51
CA GLY A 316 -18.19 0.81 -7.21
C GLY A 316 -18.79 0.74 -8.62
N PHE A 317 -19.36 1.84 -9.13
CA PHE A 317 -19.92 1.91 -10.48
C PHE A 317 -19.08 2.78 -11.39
N LEU A 318 -18.93 2.34 -12.64
CA LEU A 318 -18.32 3.11 -13.73
C LEU A 318 -19.42 3.94 -14.43
N TYR A 319 -19.31 5.27 -14.37
CA TYR A 319 -20.26 6.17 -14.99
C TYR A 319 -19.69 6.78 -16.27
N ALA A 320 -20.49 6.79 -17.34
CA ALA A 320 -20.20 7.47 -18.58
C ALA A 320 -21.07 8.73 -18.71
N VAL A 321 -20.45 9.91 -18.72
CA VAL A 321 -21.15 11.19 -18.65
C VAL A 321 -20.87 12.05 -19.88
N GLY A 322 -21.94 12.56 -20.49
CA GLY A 322 -21.87 13.46 -21.65
C GLY A 322 -21.32 12.79 -22.91
N GLY A 323 -20.57 13.58 -23.68
CA GLY A 323 -20.08 13.22 -25.02
C GLY A 323 -21.10 13.48 -26.13
N SER A 324 -20.74 13.09 -27.35
CA SER A 324 -21.57 13.19 -28.55
C SER A 324 -21.79 11.83 -29.20
N ASP A 325 -22.99 11.58 -29.72
CA ASP A 325 -23.30 10.37 -30.49
C ASP A 325 -22.95 10.46 -31.99
N GLY A 326 -22.39 11.60 -32.41
CA GLY A 326 -22.10 11.94 -33.80
C GLY A 326 -23.18 12.79 -34.47
N THR A 327 -24.38 12.88 -33.89
CA THR A 327 -25.48 13.73 -34.36
C THR A 327 -25.79 14.86 -33.40
N SER A 328 -25.72 14.60 -32.09
CA SER A 328 -26.07 15.55 -31.05
C SER A 328 -25.16 15.40 -29.81
N PRO A 329 -24.98 16.48 -29.03
CA PRO A 329 -24.51 16.39 -27.65
C PRO A 329 -25.49 15.61 -26.76
N LEU A 330 -25.01 14.64 -25.98
CA LEU A 330 -25.84 13.71 -25.18
C LEU A 330 -26.20 14.16 -23.75
N ASN A 331 -27.29 14.88 -23.58
CA ASN A 331 -27.80 15.33 -22.29
C ASN A 331 -28.79 14.31 -21.72
N THR A 332 -28.37 13.40 -20.84
CA THR A 332 -29.36 12.45 -20.28
C THR A 332 -30.34 13.07 -19.26
N VAL A 333 -30.33 14.40 -19.03
CA VAL A 333 -31.45 15.15 -18.40
C VAL A 333 -31.44 16.57 -18.97
N LYS A 334 -32.62 17.08 -19.36
CA LYS A 334 -32.87 18.35 -20.08
C LYS A 334 -32.06 19.54 -19.51
N ASP A 335 -31.48 20.30 -20.44
CA ASP A 335 -30.83 21.62 -20.32
C ASP A 335 -29.47 21.72 -19.58
N SER A 336 -28.42 21.12 -20.19
CA SER A 336 -27.02 21.61 -20.40
C SER A 336 -26.14 22.19 -19.25
N TRP A 337 -24.82 21.96 -19.09
CA TRP A 337 -23.78 21.06 -19.66
C TRP A 337 -22.39 21.35 -19.03
N SER A 338 -21.89 20.48 -18.13
CA SER A 338 -20.46 20.21 -17.78
C SER A 338 -20.45 19.48 -16.44
N ARG A 339 -20.51 18.15 -16.53
CA ARG A 339 -20.91 17.32 -15.40
C ARG A 339 -19.69 16.70 -14.71
N ILE A 340 -19.51 17.01 -13.44
CA ILE A 340 -18.48 16.45 -12.56
C ILE A 340 -19.12 15.41 -11.66
N LEU A 341 -18.64 14.16 -11.74
CA LEU A 341 -18.96 13.13 -10.75
C LEU A 341 -17.95 13.18 -9.62
N TRP A 342 -18.40 13.50 -8.41
CA TRP A 342 -17.55 13.56 -7.22
C TRP A 342 -18.28 13.04 -5.97
N SER A 343 -17.55 12.30 -5.14
CA SER A 343 -17.88 12.04 -3.75
C SER A 343 -16.65 12.31 -2.87
N PRO A 344 -16.82 12.74 -1.60
CA PRO A 344 -15.74 12.87 -0.63
C PRO A 344 -14.88 11.60 -0.47
N ASN A 345 -15.39 10.43 -0.86
CA ASN A 345 -14.74 9.13 -0.71
C ASN A 345 -14.26 8.50 -2.04
N SER A 346 -14.28 9.22 -3.17
CA SER A 346 -13.91 8.67 -4.49
C SER A 346 -12.60 9.28 -5.05
N TYR A 347 -11.63 8.42 -5.39
CA TYR A 347 -10.29 8.78 -5.87
C TYR A 347 -10.21 9.13 -7.37
N GLN A 348 -11.32 9.17 -8.13
CA GLN A 348 -11.33 9.54 -9.55
C GLN A 348 -12.55 10.40 -9.92
N LEU A 349 -12.30 11.53 -10.58
CA LEU A 349 -13.32 12.41 -11.16
C LEU A 349 -13.44 12.14 -12.66
N GLY A 350 -14.67 12.17 -13.16
CA GLY A 350 -14.94 12.34 -14.58
C GLY A 350 -15.42 13.77 -14.80
N VAL A 351 -14.66 14.55 -15.57
CA VAL A 351 -15.10 15.83 -16.11
C VAL A 351 -15.38 15.63 -17.59
N VAL A 352 -16.39 16.31 -18.15
CA VAL A 352 -16.81 16.21 -19.56
C VAL A 352 -15.99 17.17 -20.44
N PRO A 353 -14.93 16.71 -21.13
CA PRO A 353 -14.32 17.46 -22.22
C PRO A 353 -15.18 17.31 -23.49
N HIS A 354 -15.95 18.32 -23.85
CA HIS A 354 -16.68 18.28 -25.12
C HIS A 354 -15.73 18.29 -26.32
N ILE A 355 -15.93 17.37 -27.28
CA ILE A 355 -15.31 17.39 -28.62
C ILE A 355 -16.37 17.79 -29.65
N PHE A 356 -16.07 18.78 -30.50
CA PHE A 356 -16.81 19.07 -31.72
C PHE A 356 -15.91 18.70 -32.91
N ASN A 357 -16.42 17.88 -33.83
CA ASN A 357 -15.87 17.77 -35.17
C ASN A 357 -17.06 17.78 -36.13
N ARG A 358 -17.13 18.79 -37.01
CA ARG A 358 -18.06 18.82 -38.14
C ARG A 358 -17.23 19.03 -39.39
N SER A 359 -17.23 18.05 -40.31
CA SER A 359 -16.83 18.33 -41.67
C SER A 359 -17.92 19.13 -42.36
N VAL A 360 -17.46 20.11 -43.11
CA VAL A 360 -18.14 21.16 -43.87
C VAL A 360 -19.33 20.64 -44.69
N ASN A 361 -20.47 21.35 -44.63
CA ASN A 361 -21.18 21.89 -45.80
C ASN A 361 -22.43 22.71 -45.36
N ASN A 362 -22.48 23.93 -45.90
CA ASN A 362 -23.60 24.87 -45.98
C ASN A 362 -23.97 25.76 -44.77
N ILE A 363 -23.53 27.02 -44.90
CA ILE A 363 -24.26 28.30 -44.84
C ILE A 363 -24.93 28.68 -43.50
N ASP A 364 -24.39 29.77 -42.93
CA ASP A 364 -24.98 30.78 -42.04
C ASP A 364 -25.63 30.34 -40.71
N THR A 365 -24.77 30.20 -39.68
CA THR A 365 -24.83 30.89 -38.35
C THR A 365 -23.94 30.14 -37.33
N PRO A 366 -22.90 30.76 -36.72
CA PRO A 366 -22.06 30.08 -35.75
C PRO A 366 -22.36 30.57 -34.33
N PHE A 367 -23.31 29.96 -33.63
CA PHE A 367 -23.38 30.05 -32.16
C PHE A 367 -22.66 28.85 -31.55
N PHE A 368 -21.34 28.97 -31.39
CA PHE A 368 -20.53 28.06 -30.58
C PHE A 368 -20.63 28.49 -29.12
N PHE A 369 -21.26 27.69 -28.25
CA PHE A 369 -21.33 27.99 -26.82
C PHE A 369 -20.15 27.37 -26.06
N PHE A 370 -19.34 28.23 -25.44
CA PHE A 370 -18.19 27.90 -24.60
C PHE A 370 -18.57 28.07 -23.12
N LEU A 371 -18.20 27.15 -22.22
CA LEU A 371 -18.82 27.05 -20.89
C LEU A 371 -17.82 27.14 -19.74
N THR A 372 -18.21 27.90 -18.71
CA THR A 372 -17.59 27.97 -17.37
C THR A 372 -18.39 27.22 -16.30
N LEU A 373 -19.62 26.79 -16.62
CA LEU A 373 -20.52 26.12 -15.68
C LEU A 373 -19.88 24.84 -15.12
N VAL A 374 -20.29 24.42 -13.92
CA VAL A 374 -19.86 23.16 -13.31
C VAL A 374 -21.03 22.56 -12.54
N GLU A 375 -21.31 21.27 -12.74
CA GLU A 375 -22.35 20.54 -12.02
C GLU A 375 -21.76 19.39 -11.20
N ARG A 376 -22.29 19.12 -10.00
CA ARG A 376 -21.97 17.95 -9.18
C ARG A 376 -23.14 16.97 -9.12
N TYR A 377 -22.88 15.67 -9.16
CA TYR A 377 -23.90 14.65 -8.97
C TYR A 377 -23.98 14.15 -7.53
N ASN A 378 -25.19 14.06 -6.98
CA ASN A 378 -25.47 13.38 -5.72
C ASN A 378 -26.10 12.00 -6.02
N PRO A 379 -25.39 10.88 -5.76
CA PRO A 379 -25.92 9.53 -5.98
C PRO A 379 -27.13 9.19 -5.11
N GLN A 380 -27.23 9.74 -3.90
CA GLN A 380 -28.33 9.45 -2.97
C GLN A 380 -29.65 10.05 -3.45
N GLU A 381 -29.57 11.22 -4.08
CA GLU A 381 -30.73 11.92 -4.63
C GLU A 381 -30.95 11.61 -6.12
N ASN A 382 -29.98 10.96 -6.78
CA ASN A 382 -29.93 10.82 -8.23
C ASN A 382 -30.13 12.17 -8.96
N ARG A 383 -29.48 13.23 -8.45
CA ARG A 383 -29.66 14.61 -8.93
C ARG A 383 -28.35 15.33 -9.14
N TRP A 384 -28.35 16.20 -10.14
CA TRP A 384 -27.28 17.14 -10.42
C TRP A 384 -27.55 18.48 -9.75
N HIS A 385 -26.49 19.11 -9.26
CA HIS A 385 -26.51 20.41 -8.59
C HIS A 385 -25.44 21.32 -9.19
N THR A 386 -25.82 22.53 -9.56
CA THR A 386 -24.87 23.53 -10.04
C THR A 386 -23.94 23.99 -8.91
N VAL A 387 -22.65 24.10 -9.20
CA VAL A 387 -21.63 24.68 -8.31
C VAL A 387 -20.98 25.90 -8.96
N SER A 388 -20.09 26.57 -8.23
CA SER A 388 -19.45 27.79 -8.74
C SER A 388 -18.74 27.55 -10.08
N PRO A 389 -18.90 28.47 -11.04
CA PRO A 389 -18.30 28.33 -12.36
C PRO A 389 -16.79 28.57 -12.32
N MET A 390 -16.08 27.93 -13.26
CA MET A 390 -14.67 28.20 -13.54
C MET A 390 -14.46 29.67 -13.97
N GLY A 391 -13.27 30.20 -13.73
CA GLY A 391 -12.89 31.54 -14.17
C GLY A 391 -12.64 31.61 -15.68
N THR A 392 -12.16 30.50 -16.27
CA THR A 392 -11.88 30.40 -17.72
C THR A 392 -12.80 29.37 -18.37
N ARG A 393 -13.27 29.66 -19.59
CA ARG A 393 -14.02 28.70 -20.41
C ARG A 393 -13.06 27.66 -20.99
N ARG A 394 -13.37 26.38 -20.83
CA ARG A 394 -12.46 25.29 -21.22
C ARG A 394 -13.22 24.13 -21.86
N LYS A 395 -12.77 23.70 -23.04
CA LYS A 395 -13.06 22.35 -23.58
C LYS A 395 -11.76 21.56 -23.70
N HIS A 396 -11.86 20.23 -23.72
CA HIS A 396 -10.69 19.33 -23.80
C HIS A 396 -9.64 19.55 -22.69
N LEU A 397 -10.07 20.03 -21.53
CA LEU A 397 -9.21 20.15 -20.35
C LEU A 397 -8.95 18.78 -19.73
N GLY A 398 -7.88 18.72 -18.94
CA GLY A 398 -7.65 17.62 -18.01
C GLY A 398 -8.15 17.99 -16.62
N CYS A 399 -8.74 17.03 -15.91
CA CYS A 399 -9.21 17.21 -14.55
C CYS A 399 -8.83 16.05 -13.63
N ALA A 400 -8.44 16.35 -12.40
CA ALA A 400 -8.05 15.35 -11.40
C ALA A 400 -8.28 15.88 -9.97
N VAL A 401 -8.49 14.96 -9.01
CA VAL A 401 -8.50 15.31 -7.59
C VAL A 401 -7.05 15.34 -7.13
N TYR A 402 -6.63 16.44 -6.52
CA TYR A 402 -5.33 16.55 -5.88
C TYR A 402 -5.46 17.37 -4.60
N GLN A 403 -4.96 16.83 -3.47
CA GLN A 403 -5.04 17.49 -2.16
C GLN A 403 -6.46 17.96 -1.80
N ASP A 404 -7.46 17.06 -1.95
CA ASP A 404 -8.89 17.31 -1.72
C ASP A 404 -9.53 18.42 -2.57
N MET A 405 -8.84 18.89 -3.61
CA MET A 405 -9.32 19.92 -4.52
C MET A 405 -9.41 19.36 -5.94
N ILE A 406 -10.28 19.95 -6.76
CA ILE A 406 -10.40 19.59 -8.17
C ILE A 406 -9.49 20.51 -8.96
N TYR A 407 -8.51 19.96 -9.67
CA TYR A 407 -7.66 20.73 -10.57
C TYR A 407 -8.21 20.63 -11.98
N SER A 408 -8.31 21.77 -12.66
CA SER A 408 -8.69 21.92 -14.06
C SER A 408 -7.53 22.58 -14.80
N VAL A 409 -6.96 21.86 -15.76
CA VAL A 409 -5.68 22.24 -16.37
C VAL A 409 -5.79 22.22 -17.89
N GLY A 410 -5.29 23.29 -18.51
CA GLY A 410 -5.23 23.43 -19.97
C GLY A 410 -6.61 23.48 -20.62
N GLY A 411 -6.74 22.79 -21.75
CA GLY A 411 -7.89 22.83 -22.64
C GLY A 411 -7.76 23.87 -23.73
N ARG A 412 -8.89 24.28 -24.29
CA ARG A 412 -9.00 25.33 -25.29
C ARG A 412 -10.18 26.24 -24.96
N ASP A 413 -10.00 27.54 -25.11
CA ASP A 413 -11.08 28.52 -25.05
C ASP A 413 -11.62 28.82 -26.46
N ASP A 414 -12.26 29.98 -26.62
CA ASP A 414 -12.85 30.46 -27.85
C ASP A 414 -11.81 30.74 -28.94
N THR A 415 -10.55 30.95 -28.54
CA THR A 415 -9.49 31.48 -29.39
C THR A 415 -8.26 30.57 -29.48
N THR A 416 -7.83 29.96 -28.37
CA THR A 416 -6.50 29.35 -28.25
C THR A 416 -6.44 28.19 -27.27
N GLU A 417 -5.45 27.33 -27.45
CA GLU A 417 -5.03 26.34 -26.48
C GLU A 417 -4.49 27.01 -25.21
N LEU A 418 -4.89 26.47 -24.06
CA LEU A 418 -4.61 27.06 -22.75
C LEU A 418 -3.47 26.33 -22.05
N SER A 419 -2.63 27.08 -21.35
CA SER A 419 -1.70 26.55 -20.33
C SER A 419 -2.18 26.86 -18.91
N SER A 420 -3.19 27.72 -18.75
CA SER A 420 -3.70 28.12 -17.44
C SER A 420 -4.30 26.94 -16.68
N ALA A 421 -4.21 27.01 -15.35
CA ALA A 421 -4.77 26.03 -14.44
C ALA A 421 -5.60 26.74 -13.36
N GLU A 422 -6.61 26.08 -12.86
CA GLU A 422 -7.44 26.54 -11.75
C GLU A 422 -7.84 25.36 -10.88
N ARG A 423 -8.01 25.60 -9.58
CA ARG A 423 -8.43 24.58 -8.62
C ARG A 423 -9.71 25.00 -7.92
N TYR A 424 -10.59 24.04 -7.68
CA TYR A 424 -11.84 24.21 -6.95
C TYR A 424 -11.76 23.60 -5.57
N ASN A 425 -12.14 24.40 -4.57
CA ASN A 425 -12.27 23.96 -3.20
C ASN A 425 -13.75 23.66 -2.89
N PRO A 426 -14.13 22.38 -2.66
CA PRO A 426 -15.51 22.01 -2.40
C PRO A 426 -16.04 22.54 -1.06
N ARG A 427 -15.17 22.89 -0.11
CA ARG A 427 -15.56 23.45 1.19
C ARG A 427 -16.01 24.90 1.08
N THR A 428 -15.37 25.68 0.22
CA THR A 428 -15.69 27.10 0.02
C THR A 428 -16.57 27.34 -1.22
N ASN A 429 -16.78 26.32 -2.05
CA ASN A 429 -17.44 26.43 -3.35
C ASN A 429 -16.82 27.56 -4.20
N GLN A 430 -15.50 27.58 -4.30
CA GLN A 430 -14.77 28.62 -5.04
C GLN A 430 -13.65 28.03 -5.89
N TRP A 431 -13.45 28.65 -7.06
CA TRP A 431 -12.29 28.42 -7.92
C TRP A 431 -11.17 29.42 -7.59
N SER A 432 -9.94 28.97 -7.67
CA SER A 432 -8.75 29.81 -7.51
C SER A 432 -7.73 29.49 -8.59
N PRO A 433 -7.05 30.50 -9.16
CA PRO A 433 -6.03 30.26 -10.17
C PRO A 433 -4.84 29.48 -9.59
N VAL A 434 -4.23 28.66 -10.42
CA VAL A 434 -2.97 27.95 -10.18
C VAL A 434 -1.97 28.42 -11.24
N VAL A 435 -0.67 28.36 -10.93
CA VAL A 435 0.39 28.66 -11.90
C VAL A 435 0.14 27.91 -13.22
N ALA A 436 0.37 28.61 -14.33
CA ALA A 436 0.19 28.04 -15.65
C ALA A 436 1.27 26.98 -15.94
N MET A 437 0.90 25.98 -16.73
CA MET A 437 1.86 25.04 -17.32
C MET A 437 2.86 25.75 -18.22
N THR A 438 3.99 25.09 -18.45
CA THR A 438 5.05 25.53 -19.35
C THR A 438 4.56 25.55 -20.80
N SER A 439 3.75 24.56 -21.19
CA SER A 439 3.17 24.44 -22.53
C SER A 439 1.65 24.58 -22.52
N ARG A 440 1.08 25.10 -23.61
CA ARG A 440 -0.37 25.04 -23.86
C ARG A 440 -0.75 23.61 -24.19
N ARG A 441 -1.86 23.10 -23.63
CA ARG A 441 -2.28 21.70 -23.83
C ARG A 441 -3.79 21.58 -23.92
N SER A 442 -4.31 21.38 -25.13
CA SER A 442 -5.68 20.92 -25.37
C SER A 442 -5.71 19.39 -25.54
N GLY A 443 -6.79 18.75 -25.08
CA GLY A 443 -6.94 17.29 -25.04
C GLY A 443 -5.88 16.62 -24.17
N VAL A 444 -5.56 17.27 -23.05
CA VAL A 444 -4.55 16.85 -22.07
C VAL A 444 -5.14 15.82 -21.12
N GLY A 445 -4.40 14.74 -20.85
CA GLY A 445 -4.71 13.82 -19.76
C GLY A 445 -4.19 14.39 -18.44
N LEU A 446 -4.98 14.35 -17.37
CA LEU A 446 -4.54 14.78 -16.04
C LEU A 446 -4.81 13.66 -15.04
N ALA A 447 -3.80 13.29 -14.26
CA ALA A 447 -3.89 12.23 -13.27
C ALA A 447 -2.93 12.48 -12.10
N VAL A 448 -3.21 11.85 -10.96
CA VAL A 448 -2.32 11.87 -9.79
C VAL A 448 -1.67 10.51 -9.66
N VAL A 449 -0.34 10.49 -9.62
CA VAL A 449 0.47 9.28 -9.54
C VAL A 449 1.49 9.43 -8.42
N ASN A 450 1.48 8.52 -7.44
CA ASN A 450 2.32 8.57 -6.24
C ASN A 450 2.26 9.94 -5.54
N GLY A 451 1.09 10.56 -5.52
CA GLY A 451 0.88 11.88 -4.92
C GLY A 451 1.45 13.06 -5.73
N GLN A 452 1.76 12.86 -7.01
CA GLN A 452 2.18 13.94 -7.91
C GLN A 452 1.13 14.15 -9.00
N LEU A 453 0.72 15.40 -9.22
CA LEU A 453 -0.22 15.76 -10.28
C LEU A 453 0.53 15.88 -11.61
N MET A 454 0.13 15.09 -12.61
CA MET A 454 0.80 14.94 -13.89
C MET A 454 -0.12 15.28 -15.06
N ALA A 455 0.30 16.23 -15.91
CA ALA A 455 -0.33 16.55 -17.18
C ALA A 455 0.39 15.82 -18.32
N VAL A 456 -0.37 15.08 -19.14
CA VAL A 456 0.15 14.11 -20.10
C VAL A 456 -0.35 14.41 -21.51
N GLY A 457 0.59 14.62 -22.45
CA GLY A 457 0.29 14.79 -23.87
C GLY A 457 -0.50 16.06 -24.20
N GLY A 458 -1.37 15.97 -25.21
CA GLY A 458 -2.21 17.06 -25.71
C GLY A 458 -1.70 17.68 -27.02
N PHE A 459 -2.19 18.88 -27.31
CA PHE A 459 -1.83 19.68 -28.48
C PHE A 459 -1.66 21.15 -28.07
N ASP A 460 -0.59 21.79 -28.54
CA ASP A 460 -0.24 23.18 -28.15
C ASP A 460 -0.71 24.27 -29.13
N GLY A 461 -1.44 23.88 -30.18
CA GLY A 461 -1.83 24.75 -31.29
C GLY A 461 -1.04 24.49 -32.57
N THR A 462 0.14 23.86 -32.45
CA THR A 462 1.03 23.54 -33.58
C THR A 462 1.44 22.06 -33.60
N THR A 463 1.70 21.48 -32.44
CA THR A 463 2.40 20.21 -32.30
C THR A 463 1.62 19.28 -31.38
N TYR A 464 1.45 18.03 -31.82
CA TYR A 464 1.00 16.94 -30.94
C TYR A 464 2.09 16.64 -29.91
N LEU A 465 1.73 16.69 -28.63
CA LEU A 465 2.68 16.58 -27.54
C LEU A 465 2.82 15.13 -27.08
N LYS A 466 4.05 14.75 -26.78
CA LYS A 466 4.39 13.54 -26.01
C LYS A 466 4.92 13.86 -24.61
N THR A 467 5.31 15.12 -24.39
CA THR A 467 5.88 15.59 -23.12
C THR A 467 4.86 15.49 -22.00
N ILE A 468 5.37 15.38 -20.77
CA ILE A 468 4.58 15.41 -19.55
C ILE A 468 5.07 16.56 -18.67
N GLU A 469 4.17 17.10 -17.86
CA GLU A 469 4.50 18.11 -16.86
C GLU A 469 4.01 17.65 -15.48
N VAL A 470 4.85 17.81 -14.47
CA VAL A 470 4.52 17.48 -13.08
C VAL A 470 4.42 18.78 -12.28
N TYR A 471 3.32 18.92 -11.54
CA TYR A 471 3.09 20.08 -10.69
C TYR A 471 3.77 19.89 -9.32
N ASP A 472 4.59 20.87 -8.94
CA ASP A 472 5.22 20.99 -7.64
C ASP A 472 4.40 21.97 -6.78
N PRO A 473 3.64 21.50 -5.78
CA PRO A 473 2.81 22.36 -4.95
C PRO A 473 3.61 23.27 -4.02
N ASP A 474 4.81 22.86 -3.61
CA ASP A 474 5.65 23.60 -2.65
C ASP A 474 6.31 24.79 -3.35
N ALA A 475 6.81 24.55 -4.58
CA ALA A 475 7.34 25.61 -5.42
C ALA A 475 6.26 26.39 -6.18
N ASN A 476 5.03 25.87 -6.24
CA ASN A 476 3.96 26.35 -7.13
C ASN A 476 4.47 26.55 -8.57
N THR A 477 5.06 25.50 -9.14
CA THR A 477 5.60 25.50 -10.52
C THR A 477 5.29 24.18 -11.22
N TRP A 478 5.27 24.20 -12.56
CA TRP A 478 5.26 22.99 -13.38
C TRP A 478 6.67 22.68 -13.87
N ARG A 479 7.04 21.41 -13.81
CA ARG A 479 8.32 20.91 -14.35
C ARG A 479 8.08 20.02 -15.53
N LEU A 480 8.73 20.34 -16.66
CA LEU A 480 8.67 19.55 -17.89
C LEU A 480 9.59 18.34 -17.79
N TYR A 481 9.07 17.17 -18.15
CA TYR A 481 9.84 15.93 -18.26
C TYR A 481 9.80 15.38 -19.68
N GLY A 482 10.76 14.50 -19.98
CA GLY A 482 10.73 13.62 -21.14
C GLY A 482 9.40 12.88 -21.26
N GLY A 483 9.04 12.55 -22.49
CA GLY A 483 7.67 12.19 -22.84
C GLY A 483 7.45 10.72 -23.12
N MET A 484 6.17 10.39 -23.28
CA MET A 484 5.68 9.15 -23.88
C MET A 484 6.44 8.77 -25.17
N ASN A 485 6.37 7.51 -25.58
CA ASN A 485 6.94 7.10 -26.87
C ASN A 485 6.17 7.74 -28.03
N TYR A 486 4.84 7.83 -27.90
CA TYR A 486 3.95 8.42 -28.91
C TYR A 486 3.37 9.77 -28.48
N ARG A 487 3.14 10.64 -29.47
CA ARG A 487 2.39 11.88 -29.29
C ARG A 487 0.89 11.54 -29.26
N ARG A 488 0.15 12.11 -28.31
CA ARG A 488 -1.27 11.76 -28.09
C ARG A 488 -2.09 13.01 -27.80
N LEU A 489 -3.02 13.34 -28.69
CA LEU A 489 -4.10 14.29 -28.43
C LEU A 489 -5.38 13.54 -28.05
N GLY A 490 -6.04 13.93 -26.96
CA GLY A 490 -7.35 13.39 -26.59
C GLY A 490 -7.34 11.88 -26.34
N GLY A 491 -6.22 11.36 -25.83
CA GLY A 491 -6.16 10.05 -25.20
C GLY A 491 -6.71 10.12 -23.77
N GLY A 492 -6.96 8.97 -23.17
CA GLY A 492 -7.32 8.89 -21.76
C GLY A 492 -6.11 8.52 -20.90
N VAL A 493 -6.17 8.87 -19.61
CA VAL A 493 -5.17 8.45 -18.63
C VAL A 493 -5.85 7.70 -17.48
N GLY A 494 -5.20 6.67 -16.97
CA GLY A 494 -5.67 5.90 -15.81
C GLY A 494 -4.51 5.52 -14.90
N VAL A 495 -4.77 5.41 -13.61
CA VAL A 495 -3.76 5.12 -12.59
C VAL A 495 -4.16 3.86 -11.84
N ILE A 496 -3.26 2.88 -11.82
CA ILE A 496 -3.47 1.61 -11.14
C ILE A 496 -2.44 1.47 -10.02
N LYS A 497 -2.91 1.04 -8.85
CA LYS A 497 -2.06 0.68 -7.72
C LYS A 497 -1.56 -0.75 -7.94
N MET A 498 -0.27 -0.93 -8.17
CA MET A 498 0.32 -2.26 -8.33
C MET A 498 0.34 -2.95 -6.98
N THR A 499 -0.37 -4.08 -6.79
CA THR A 499 -0.41 -4.77 -5.48
C THR A 499 0.84 -5.60 -5.19
N HIS A 500 1.70 -5.87 -6.18
CA HIS A 500 2.96 -6.58 -6.02
C HIS A 500 4.10 -5.94 -6.82
N CYS A 501 5.30 -5.97 -6.25
CA CYS A 501 6.53 -5.58 -6.93
C CYS A 501 6.97 -6.76 -7.79
N GLU A 502 6.47 -6.85 -9.01
CA GLU A 502 6.99 -7.83 -9.97
C GLU A 502 8.36 -7.35 -10.44
N SER A 503 9.42 -7.81 -9.79
CA SER A 503 10.79 -7.70 -10.31
C SER A 503 11.01 -8.59 -11.54
N HIS A 504 10.06 -9.45 -11.88
CA HIS A 504 10.04 -10.26 -13.09
C HIS A 504 8.60 -10.50 -13.49
N ILE A 505 8.13 -9.84 -14.55
CA ILE A 505 7.10 -10.28 -15.51
C ILE A 505 6.99 -9.12 -16.54
N TRP A 506 7.63 -9.38 -17.69
CA TRP A 506 7.70 -8.61 -18.95
C TRP A 506 8.56 -7.33 -19.00
#